data_AF-A0A0J7NEH5-F1
#
_entry.id   AF-A0A0J7NEH5-F1
#
_cell.length_a   1.000
_cell.length_b   1.000
_cell.length_c   1.000
_cell.angle_alpha   90.00
_cell.angle_beta   90.00
_cell.angle_gamma   90.00
#
_symmetry.space_group_name_H-M   'P 1'
#
loop_
_entity.id
_entity.type
_entity.pdbx_description
1 polymer ?
#
loop_
_entity_poly.entity_id
_entity_poly.type
_entity_poly.pdbx_seq_one_letter_code
_entity_poly.pdbx_strand_id
1 'polypeptide(L)'
;MKRTPQDILNELNVANLKEIARRIGQTTSKTKIELVTRILSADEDVWQGAFERLTGSSLTQNLLSPDLDAHALVQRVRPSEEVASRSEEIVKDLDHLAVPPELMAREFEILRREKALLERELSLVRCEARMSPSIESGASDRAIDSGFNVRTISDMVSEFRGDCDNFDTWRRQIELLRTTYRLDENSTKY
;
A
#
# COMPACT_ATOMS: atom_id res chain seq x y z
N MET A 1 6.43 22.64 8.31
CA MET A 1 5.61 21.98 9.36
C MET A 1 6.43 20.82 9.92
N LYS A 2 6.67 20.76 11.23
CA LYS A 2 7.39 19.63 11.84
C LYS A 2 6.43 18.44 11.84
N ARG A 3 6.78 17.34 11.17
CA ARG A 3 5.98 16.10 11.24
C ARG A 3 5.98 15.62 12.69
N THR A 4 4.85 15.16 13.19
CA THR A 4 4.82 14.63 14.56
C THR A 4 5.52 13.27 14.59
N PRO A 5 6.17 12.87 15.71
CA PRO A 5 6.75 11.55 15.85
C PRO A 5 5.78 10.40 15.53
N GLN A 6 4.50 10.61 15.82
CA GLN A 6 3.44 9.66 15.54
C GLN A 6 3.21 9.47 14.04
N ASP A 7 3.27 10.54 13.25
CA ASP A 7 3.13 10.46 11.78
C ASP A 7 4.28 9.65 11.18
N ILE A 8 5.51 9.89 11.64
CA ILE A 8 6.72 9.20 11.19
C ILE A 8 6.62 7.69 11.47
N LEU A 9 6.15 7.30 12.66
CA LEU A 9 5.99 5.90 13.03
C LEU A 9 4.82 5.22 12.30
N ASN A 10 3.76 5.96 11.95
CA ASN A 10 2.64 5.43 11.18
C ASN A 10 3.01 5.12 9.73
N GLU A 11 3.96 5.88 9.15
CA GLU A 11 4.52 5.62 7.81
C GLU A 11 5.36 4.34 7.75
N LEU A 12 5.80 3.79 8.89
CA LEU A 12 6.60 2.57 8.94
C LEU A 12 5.78 1.30 8.78
N ASN A 13 6.41 0.29 8.17
CA ASN A 13 5.91 -1.08 8.12
C ASN A 13 5.98 -1.73 9.52
N VAL A 14 5.07 -2.67 9.80
CA VAL A 14 5.02 -3.46 11.05
C VAL A 14 6.34 -4.18 11.32
N ALA A 15 7.03 -4.64 10.29
CA ALA A 15 8.36 -5.25 10.44
C ALA A 15 9.38 -4.25 11.04
N ASN A 16 9.39 -3.01 10.55
CA ASN A 16 10.27 -1.95 11.04
C ASN A 16 9.89 -1.51 12.45
N LEU A 17 8.59 -1.42 12.74
CA LEU A 17 8.09 -1.12 14.08
C LEU A 17 8.46 -2.21 15.09
N LYS A 18 8.40 -3.48 14.70
CA LYS A 18 8.86 -4.59 15.54
C LYS A 18 10.37 -4.54 15.77
N GLU A 19 11.14 -4.13 14.77
CA GLU A 19 12.58 -3.98 14.89
C GLU A 19 12.97 -2.85 15.86
N ILE A 20 12.30 -1.70 15.75
CA ILE A 20 12.47 -0.59 16.69
C ILE A 20 12.07 -1.04 18.09
N ALA A 21 10.90 -1.66 18.25
CA ALA A 21 10.41 -2.21 19.52
C ALA A 21 11.41 -3.20 20.14
N ARG A 22 12.02 -4.08 19.33
CA ARG A 22 13.04 -5.03 19.77
C ARG A 22 14.30 -4.35 20.28
N ARG A 23 14.76 -3.29 19.59
CA ARG A 23 15.96 -2.53 19.98
C ARG A 23 15.77 -1.72 21.25
N ILE A 24 14.54 -1.27 21.52
CA ILE A 24 14.18 -0.58 22.77
C ILE A 24 13.78 -1.56 23.89
N GLY A 25 13.93 -2.88 23.68
CA GLY A 25 13.63 -3.91 24.69
C GLY A 25 12.13 -4.14 24.96
N GLN A 26 11.26 -3.70 24.05
CA GLN A 26 9.82 -3.82 24.17
C GLN A 26 9.27 -5.10 23.50
N THR A 27 8.11 -5.56 23.97
CA THR A 27 7.47 -6.77 23.44
C THR A 27 6.89 -6.54 22.03
N THR A 28 7.21 -7.45 21.10
CA THR A 28 6.90 -7.37 19.65
C THR A 28 5.61 -8.08 19.24
N SER A 29 4.89 -8.70 20.20
CA SER A 29 3.69 -9.53 19.96
C SER A 29 2.39 -8.73 19.99
N LYS A 30 2.31 -7.63 19.22
CA LYS A 30 1.19 -6.69 19.26
C LYS A 30 0.81 -6.10 17.90
N THR A 31 -0.37 -5.49 17.86
CA THR A 31 -0.96 -4.81 16.68
C THR A 31 -0.14 -3.55 16.32
N LYS A 32 -0.15 -3.12 15.05
CA LYS A 32 0.59 -1.93 14.57
C LYS A 32 0.39 -0.70 15.48
N ILE A 33 -0.86 -0.40 15.83
CA ILE A 33 -1.24 0.74 16.67
C ILE A 33 -0.59 0.64 18.06
N GLU A 34 -0.65 -0.54 18.68
CA GLU A 34 -0.08 -0.76 20.00
C GLU A 34 1.46 -0.69 20.00
N LEU A 35 2.11 -1.10 18.90
CA LEU A 35 3.55 -0.92 18.71
C LEU A 35 3.90 0.56 18.64
N VAL A 36 3.16 1.35 17.86
CA VAL A 36 3.36 2.81 17.76
C VAL A 36 3.15 3.49 19.12
N THR A 37 2.04 3.22 19.81
CA THR A 37 1.79 3.82 21.13
C THR A 37 2.88 3.47 22.14
N ARG A 38 3.39 2.24 22.11
CA ARG A 38 4.43 1.78 23.03
C ARG A 38 5.80 2.39 22.73
N ILE A 39 6.13 2.54 21.45
CA ILE A 39 7.36 3.22 21.03
C ILE A 39 7.29 4.71 21.43
N LEU A 40 6.15 5.37 21.24
CA LEU A 40 5.93 6.76 21.66
C LEU A 40 5.90 6.94 23.19
N SER A 41 5.62 5.87 23.94
CA SER A 41 5.69 5.88 25.41
C SER A 41 7.11 5.64 25.93
N ALA A 42 8.04 5.23 25.07
CA ALA A 42 9.45 5.09 25.41
C ALA A 42 10.17 6.44 25.23
N ASP A 43 11.36 6.54 25.79
CA ASP A 43 12.19 7.74 25.71
C ASP A 43 12.51 8.12 24.25
N GLU A 44 12.31 9.40 23.92
CA GLU A 44 12.30 9.89 22.53
C GLU A 44 13.64 9.65 21.84
N ASP A 45 14.73 9.94 22.55
CA ASP A 45 16.10 9.78 22.09
C ASP A 45 16.45 8.31 21.77
N VAL A 46 15.84 7.37 22.52
CA VAL A 46 16.16 5.94 22.44
C VAL A 46 15.53 5.30 21.21
N TRP A 47 14.24 5.58 20.95
CA TRP A 47 13.59 5.04 19.75
C TRP A 47 13.99 5.81 18.49
N GLN A 48 14.25 7.12 18.59
CA GLN A 48 14.74 7.90 17.45
C GLN A 48 16.13 7.42 17.02
N GLY A 49 17.04 7.16 17.95
CA GLY A 49 18.34 6.58 17.63
C GLY A 49 18.25 5.15 17.07
N ALA A 50 17.23 4.38 17.43
CA ALA A 50 16.96 3.07 16.82
C ALA A 50 16.38 3.20 15.41
N PHE A 51 15.52 4.19 15.19
CA PHE A 51 14.94 4.55 13.90
C PHE A 51 15.99 5.04 12.92
N GLU A 52 16.84 5.99 13.29
CA GLU A 52 17.91 6.54 12.43
C GLU A 52 18.92 5.46 12.02
N ARG A 53 19.22 4.51 12.91
CA ARG A 53 20.05 3.34 12.57
C ARG A 53 19.37 2.35 11.62
N LEU A 54 18.04 2.37 11.54
CA LEU A 54 17.26 1.50 10.65
C LEU A 54 17.00 2.18 9.29
N THR A 55 16.69 3.47 9.28
CA THR A 55 16.34 4.25 8.07
C THR A 55 17.53 4.94 7.43
N GLY A 56 18.56 5.27 8.20
CA GLY A 56 19.80 5.90 7.74
C GLY A 56 20.65 5.02 6.81
N SER A 57 20.34 3.73 6.70
CA SER A 57 21.00 2.83 5.76
C SER A 57 20.30 2.70 4.39
N SER A 58 19.06 3.19 4.20
CA SER A 58 18.32 2.89 2.97
C SER A 58 17.25 3.90 2.51
N LEU A 59 16.81 4.86 3.33
CA LEU A 59 15.63 5.68 3.00
C LEU A 59 15.87 7.20 2.94
N THR A 60 17.01 7.68 3.42
CA THR A 60 17.30 9.13 3.48
C THR A 60 17.63 9.77 2.13
N GLN A 61 17.94 9.00 1.07
CA GLN A 61 18.15 9.57 -0.26
C GLN A 61 16.86 10.08 -0.94
N ASN A 62 15.66 9.67 -0.47
CA ASN A 62 14.42 9.98 -1.18
C ASN A 62 13.48 10.97 -0.49
N LEU A 63 13.76 11.42 0.75
CA LEU A 63 12.83 12.28 1.50
C LEU A 63 13.43 13.62 2.00
N LEU A 64 14.71 13.88 1.75
CA LEU A 64 15.36 15.15 2.05
C LEU A 64 16.25 15.61 0.89
N SER A 65 15.62 16.06 -0.20
CA SER A 65 16.27 17.03 -1.09
C SER A 65 15.25 18.08 -1.54
N PRO A 66 15.23 19.25 -0.89
CA PRO A 66 14.84 20.49 -1.54
C PRO A 66 16.11 21.17 -2.06
N ASP A 67 16.28 21.11 -3.38
CA ASP A 67 16.85 22.16 -4.23
C ASP A 67 18.17 22.81 -3.78
N LEU A 68 19.28 22.35 -4.37
CA LEU A 68 20.50 23.13 -4.51
C LEU A 68 21.08 22.90 -5.92
N ASP A 69 20.61 23.74 -6.83
CA ASP A 69 21.33 24.17 -8.02
C ASP A 69 22.72 24.70 -7.63
N ALA A 70 23.80 24.18 -8.25
CA ALA A 70 25.03 24.94 -8.55
C ALA A 70 26.11 24.03 -9.17
N HIS A 71 26.26 24.17 -10.50
CA HIS A 71 27.52 24.11 -11.24
C HIS A 71 28.52 22.99 -10.91
N ALA A 72 28.43 21.92 -11.70
CA ALA A 72 29.55 21.00 -11.94
C ALA A 72 30.73 21.76 -12.59
N LEU A 73 31.65 22.20 -11.74
CA LEU A 73 33.01 22.59 -12.12
C LEU A 73 33.72 21.34 -12.63
N VAL A 74 33.93 21.31 -13.95
CA VAL A 74 34.92 20.46 -14.61
C VAL A 74 36.30 20.84 -14.05
N GLN A 75 36.75 20.14 -13.01
CA GLN A 75 38.16 20.12 -12.64
C GLN A 75 38.81 18.84 -13.16
N ARG A 76 39.41 19.04 -14.33
CA ARG A 76 40.47 18.28 -14.98
C ARG A 76 41.54 17.86 -13.96
N VAL A 77 41.47 16.63 -13.47
CA VAL A 77 42.55 16.02 -12.69
C VAL A 77 43.63 15.51 -13.64
N ARG A 78 44.82 16.10 -13.54
CA ARG A 78 46.07 15.57 -14.11
C ARG A 78 46.45 14.27 -13.38
N PRO A 79 46.98 13.27 -14.07
CA PRO A 79 47.50 12.07 -13.44
C PRO A 79 48.84 12.41 -12.78
N SER A 80 48.93 12.30 -11.46
CA SER A 80 50.21 12.12 -10.77
C SER A 80 50.26 10.67 -10.35
N GLU A 81 51.15 9.93 -10.99
CA GLU A 81 51.71 8.68 -10.50
C GLU A 81 52.24 8.90 -9.07
N GLU A 82 52.37 7.82 -8.29
CA GLU A 82 52.85 7.78 -6.89
C GLU A 82 51.80 7.78 -5.76
N VAL A 83 50.76 6.93 -5.81
CA VAL A 83 50.28 6.24 -4.59
C VAL A 83 49.75 4.84 -4.93
N ALA A 84 50.54 4.05 -5.67
CA ALA A 84 50.24 2.65 -5.95
C ALA A 84 50.96 1.76 -4.93
N SER A 85 50.40 1.57 -3.72
CA SER A 85 50.83 0.48 -2.81
C SER A 85 49.95 0.25 -1.56
N ARG A 86 48.83 0.95 -1.35
CA ARG A 86 48.01 0.75 -0.12
C ARG A 86 46.49 0.66 -0.33
N SER A 87 46.05 0.44 -1.57
CA SER A 87 44.64 0.46 -1.96
C SER A 87 44.14 -0.85 -2.57
N GLU A 88 44.94 -1.93 -2.57
CA GLU A 88 44.54 -3.21 -3.17
C GLU A 88 43.84 -4.17 -2.19
N GLU A 89 43.78 -3.86 -0.89
CA GLU A 89 43.17 -4.74 0.12
C GLU A 89 41.69 -4.42 0.42
N ILE A 90 41.16 -3.31 -0.08
CA ILE A 90 39.75 -2.91 0.17
C ILE A 90 38.83 -3.21 -1.03
N VAL A 91 39.38 -3.51 -2.22
CA VAL A 91 38.56 -3.73 -3.43
C VAL A 91 37.96 -5.14 -3.52
N LYS A 92 38.49 -6.11 -2.76
CA LYS A 92 37.99 -7.51 -2.79
C LYS A 92 36.67 -7.73 -2.05
N ASP A 93 36.23 -6.79 -1.22
CA ASP A 93 34.98 -6.90 -0.45
C ASP A 93 33.77 -6.27 -1.15
N LEU A 94 33.96 -5.60 -2.29
CA LEU A 94 32.86 -4.95 -3.02
C LEU A 94 32.18 -5.86 -4.05
N ASP A 95 32.82 -6.95 -4.47
CA ASP A 95 32.28 -7.90 -5.45
C ASP A 95 31.23 -8.85 -4.85
N HIS A 96 31.12 -8.94 -3.52
CA HIS A 96 30.13 -9.79 -2.84
C HIS A 96 28.73 -9.16 -2.70
N LEU A 97 28.55 -7.90 -3.15
CA LEU A 97 27.25 -7.21 -3.17
C LEU A 97 26.57 -7.21 -4.55
N ALA A 98 27.24 -7.74 -5.58
CA ALA A 98 26.65 -7.88 -6.90
C ALA A 98 25.56 -8.97 -6.87
N VAL A 99 24.30 -8.54 -6.95
CA VAL A 99 23.15 -9.44 -7.08
C VAL A 99 23.37 -10.31 -8.34
N PRO A 100 23.34 -11.65 -8.21
CA PRO A 100 23.52 -12.57 -9.33
C PRO A 100 22.68 -12.17 -10.55
N PRO A 101 23.26 -12.09 -11.77
CA PRO A 101 22.56 -11.66 -12.98
C PRO A 101 21.27 -12.46 -13.26
N GLU A 102 21.22 -13.73 -12.86
CA GLU A 102 20.04 -14.58 -13.00
C GLU A 102 18.89 -14.15 -12.09
N LEU A 103 19.20 -13.64 -10.89
CA LEU A 103 18.18 -13.09 -9.98
C LEU A 103 17.61 -11.79 -10.54
N MET A 104 18.47 -10.93 -11.10
CA MET A 104 18.03 -9.69 -11.73
C MET A 104 17.14 -9.96 -12.94
N ALA A 105 17.47 -10.95 -13.77
CA ALA A 105 16.62 -11.38 -14.89
C ALA A 105 15.25 -11.88 -14.42
N ARG A 106 15.21 -12.65 -13.31
CA ARG A 106 13.97 -13.12 -12.70
C ARG A 106 13.14 -11.97 -12.14
N GLU A 107 13.75 -11.00 -11.48
CA GLU A 107 13.08 -9.80 -10.98
C GLU A 107 12.46 -8.99 -12.12
N PHE A 108 13.20 -8.78 -13.22
CA PHE A 108 12.67 -8.10 -14.41
C PHE A 108 11.48 -8.83 -15.04
N GLU A 109 11.50 -10.16 -15.06
CA GLU A 109 10.37 -10.97 -15.53
C GLU A 109 9.14 -10.83 -14.63
N ILE A 110 9.33 -10.84 -13.30
CA ILE A 110 8.26 -10.62 -12.33
C ILE A 110 7.66 -9.23 -12.52
N LEU A 111 8.49 -8.19 -12.58
CA LEU A 111 8.05 -6.81 -12.78
C LEU A 111 7.25 -6.64 -14.09
N ARG A 112 7.66 -7.33 -15.16
CA ARG A 112 6.89 -7.33 -16.42
C ARG A 112 5.51 -7.95 -16.26
N ARG A 113 5.37 -9.04 -15.50
CA ARG A 113 4.07 -9.69 -15.23
C ARG A 113 3.19 -8.85 -14.32
N GLU A 114 3.76 -8.26 -13.28
CA GLU A 114 3.04 -7.38 -12.35
C GLU A 114 2.53 -6.13 -13.07
N LYS A 115 3.36 -5.50 -13.91
CA LYS A 115 2.94 -4.39 -14.75
C LYS A 115 1.75 -4.77 -15.63
N ALA A 116 1.81 -5.90 -16.32
CA ALA A 116 0.72 -6.36 -17.19
C ALA A 116 -0.58 -6.63 -16.41
N LEU A 117 -0.48 -7.15 -15.18
CA LEU A 117 -1.62 -7.35 -14.29
C LEU A 117 -2.24 -6.01 -13.86
N LEU A 118 -1.43 -5.07 -13.39
CA LEU A 118 -1.89 -3.74 -12.98
C LEU A 118 -2.55 -2.98 -14.13
N GLU A 119 -2.00 -3.06 -15.35
CA GLU A 119 -2.62 -2.45 -16.53
C GLU A 119 -4.01 -3.06 -16.83
N ARG A 120 -4.17 -4.37 -16.68
CA ARG A 120 -5.46 -5.05 -16.83
C ARG A 120 -6.45 -4.61 -15.75
N GLU A 121 -6.03 -4.56 -14.48
CA GLU A 121 -6.86 -4.10 -13.38
C GLU A 121 -7.31 -2.65 -13.57
N LEU A 122 -6.39 -1.77 -13.98
CA LEU A 122 -6.70 -0.37 -14.27
C LEU A 122 -7.70 -0.25 -15.42
N SER A 123 -7.56 -1.08 -16.46
CA SER A 123 -8.54 -1.15 -17.56
C SER A 123 -9.92 -1.59 -17.07
N LEU A 124 -9.99 -2.59 -16.17
CA LEU A 124 -11.25 -3.04 -15.57
C LEU A 124 -11.90 -1.95 -14.72
N VAL A 125 -11.14 -1.29 -13.85
CA VAL A 125 -11.64 -0.17 -13.01
C VAL A 125 -12.16 0.98 -13.89
N ARG A 126 -11.48 1.30 -14.98
CA ARG A 126 -11.96 2.32 -15.94
C ARG A 126 -13.23 1.86 -16.65
N CYS A 127 -13.34 0.58 -17.02
CA CYS A 127 -14.54 0.04 -17.63
C CYS A 127 -15.72 0.08 -16.64
N GLU A 128 -15.48 -0.34 -15.40
CA GLU A 128 -16.44 -0.30 -14.30
C GLU A 128 -16.92 1.12 -14.04
N ALA A 129 -16.00 2.10 -13.91
CA ALA A 129 -16.35 3.50 -13.73
C ALA A 129 -17.18 4.08 -14.89
N ARG A 130 -17.02 3.57 -16.11
CA ARG A 130 -17.83 3.94 -17.28
C ARG A 130 -19.18 3.23 -17.34
N MET A 131 -19.29 2.05 -16.73
CA MET A 131 -20.49 1.21 -16.70
C MET A 131 -21.36 1.49 -15.47
N SER A 132 -20.78 1.98 -14.38
CA SER A 132 -21.51 2.50 -13.23
C SER A 132 -22.10 3.86 -13.61
N PRO A 133 -23.43 3.99 -13.71
CA PRO A 133 -24.04 5.29 -13.96
C PRO A 133 -23.68 6.21 -12.80
N SER A 134 -23.16 7.40 -13.12
CA SER A 134 -22.91 8.47 -12.17
C SER A 134 -24.21 8.76 -11.42
N ILE A 135 -24.35 8.26 -10.20
CA ILE A 135 -25.42 8.66 -9.27
C ILE A 135 -25.00 10.02 -8.70
N GLU A 136 -24.95 11.01 -9.58
CA GLU A 136 -24.85 12.41 -9.20
C GLU A 136 -26.24 12.86 -8.83
N SER A 137 -26.48 12.81 -7.52
CA SER A 137 -27.32 13.71 -6.73
C SER A 137 -28.05 14.79 -7.55
N GLY A 138 -29.25 14.44 -8.02
CA GLY A 138 -30.19 15.36 -8.64
C GLY A 138 -31.58 14.97 -8.18
N ALA A 139 -32.12 15.78 -7.26
CA ALA A 139 -33.44 15.69 -6.68
C ALA A 139 -34.53 15.09 -7.60
N SER A 140 -35.14 13.99 -7.17
CA SER A 140 -36.59 13.84 -7.33
C SER A 140 -37.09 12.84 -6.30
N ASP A 141 -37.60 13.42 -5.22
CA ASP A 141 -38.71 12.89 -4.45
C ASP A 141 -39.78 12.36 -5.42
N ARG A 142 -39.75 11.07 -5.70
CA ARG A 142 -40.89 10.36 -6.27
C ARG A 142 -41.13 9.14 -5.41
N ALA A 143 -41.99 9.38 -4.42
CA ALA A 143 -42.89 8.44 -3.79
C ALA A 143 -42.85 7.06 -4.44
N ILE A 144 -42.27 6.10 -3.72
CA ILE A 144 -42.45 4.68 -4.00
C ILE A 144 -43.85 4.34 -3.48
N ASP A 145 -44.85 4.80 -4.23
CA ASP A 145 -46.24 4.47 -3.97
C ASP A 145 -46.61 3.22 -4.77
N SER A 146 -47.18 2.26 -4.05
CA SER A 146 -48.09 1.24 -4.56
C SER A 146 -47.54 0.17 -5.51
N GLY A 147 -47.26 -1.01 -4.96
CA GLY A 147 -47.44 -2.28 -5.69
C GLY A 147 -46.16 -3.03 -6.10
N PHE A 148 -45.15 -3.05 -5.23
CA PHE A 148 -43.97 -3.89 -5.47
C PHE A 148 -44.36 -5.39 -5.38
N ASN A 149 -44.54 -6.04 -6.53
CA ASN A 149 -45.00 -7.41 -6.62
C ASN A 149 -43.87 -8.34 -6.17
N VAL A 150 -43.92 -8.77 -4.90
CA VAL A 150 -42.97 -9.70 -4.27
C VAL A 150 -42.75 -10.98 -5.12
N ARG A 151 -43.74 -11.36 -5.93
CA ARG A 151 -43.64 -12.48 -6.86
C ARG A 151 -42.59 -12.28 -7.95
N THR A 152 -42.48 -11.07 -8.49
CA THR A 152 -41.48 -10.74 -9.51
C THR A 152 -40.06 -10.79 -8.95
N ILE A 153 -39.86 -10.35 -7.69
CA ILE A 153 -38.57 -10.49 -7.00
C ILE A 153 -38.23 -11.97 -6.82
N SER A 154 -39.22 -12.77 -6.43
CA SER A 154 -39.06 -14.21 -6.25
C SER A 154 -38.71 -14.93 -7.55
N ASP A 155 -39.17 -14.44 -8.71
CA ASP A 155 -38.81 -14.99 -10.01
C ASP A 155 -37.40 -14.54 -10.47
N MET A 156 -36.92 -13.39 -9.98
CA MET A 156 -35.58 -12.84 -10.30
C MET A 156 -34.46 -13.46 -9.45
N VAL A 157 -34.78 -13.99 -8.28
CA VAL A 157 -33.83 -14.67 -7.38
C VAL A 157 -34.00 -16.18 -7.57
N SER A 158 -32.92 -16.86 -7.98
CA SER A 158 -32.96 -18.32 -8.03
C SER A 158 -33.14 -18.89 -6.62
N GLU A 159 -33.94 -19.96 -6.48
CA GLU A 159 -34.15 -20.64 -5.20
C GLU A 159 -32.79 -21.11 -4.66
N PHE A 160 -32.37 -20.57 -3.51
CA PHE A 160 -31.10 -20.95 -2.89
C PHE A 160 -31.22 -22.36 -2.33
N ARG A 161 -30.56 -23.33 -2.98
CA ARG A 161 -30.61 -24.75 -2.61
C ARG A 161 -29.57 -25.16 -1.56
N GLY A 162 -28.79 -24.22 -1.04
CA GLY A 162 -27.79 -24.48 0.00
C GLY A 162 -26.51 -25.16 -0.53
N ASP A 163 -26.38 -25.27 -1.85
CA ASP A 163 -25.18 -25.72 -2.53
C ASP A 163 -24.13 -24.59 -2.59
N CYS A 164 -22.91 -24.90 -2.16
CA CYS A 164 -21.81 -23.93 -2.04
C CYS A 164 -21.51 -23.22 -3.36
N ASP A 165 -21.70 -23.90 -4.49
CA ASP A 165 -21.39 -23.39 -5.82
C ASP A 165 -22.37 -22.30 -6.30
N ASN A 166 -23.56 -22.23 -5.71
CA ASN A 166 -24.61 -21.30 -6.11
C ASN A 166 -24.75 -20.09 -5.18
N PHE A 167 -24.02 -20.09 -4.05
CA PHE A 167 -24.05 -19.01 -3.07
C PHE A 167 -23.54 -17.68 -3.65
N ASP A 168 -22.44 -17.71 -4.42
CA ASP A 168 -21.89 -16.48 -5.01
C ASP A 168 -22.84 -15.89 -6.06
N THR A 169 -23.50 -16.73 -6.85
CA THR A 169 -24.49 -16.30 -7.85
C THR A 169 -25.71 -15.69 -7.16
N TRP A 170 -26.24 -16.36 -6.14
CA TRP A 170 -27.36 -15.88 -5.35
C TRP A 170 -27.02 -14.56 -4.65
N ARG A 171 -25.84 -14.45 -4.05
CA ARG A 171 -25.35 -13.23 -3.38
C ARG A 171 -25.30 -12.05 -4.35
N ARG A 172 -24.75 -12.24 -5.56
CA ARG A 172 -24.71 -11.18 -6.60
C ARG A 172 -26.11 -10.77 -7.04
N GLN A 173 -27.05 -11.71 -7.17
CA GLN A 173 -28.44 -11.41 -7.52
C GLN A 173 -29.13 -10.58 -6.42
N ILE A 174 -28.94 -10.93 -5.15
CA ILE A 174 -29.48 -10.17 -4.01
C ILE A 174 -28.83 -8.78 -3.91
N GLU A 175 -27.53 -8.66 -4.15
CA GLU A 175 -26.82 -7.37 -4.14
C GLU A 175 -27.28 -6.46 -5.29
N LEU A 176 -27.55 -7.03 -6.47
CA LEU A 176 -28.14 -6.32 -7.60
C LEU A 176 -29.56 -5.83 -7.27
N LEU A 177 -30.38 -6.65 -6.64
CA LEU A 177 -31.72 -6.27 -6.19
C LEU A 177 -31.66 -5.15 -5.15
N ARG A 178 -30.78 -5.27 -4.17
CA ARG A 178 -30.60 -4.29 -3.10
C ARG A 178 -30.20 -2.91 -3.67
N THR A 179 -29.30 -2.89 -4.64
CA THR A 179 -28.84 -1.66 -5.30
C THR A 179 -29.90 -1.07 -6.24
N THR A 180 -30.54 -1.91 -7.06
CA THR A 180 -31.56 -1.48 -8.04
C THR A 180 -32.78 -0.88 -7.35
N TYR A 181 -33.21 -1.47 -6.24
CA TYR A 181 -34.45 -1.07 -5.55
C TYR A 181 -34.22 -0.28 -4.26
N ARG A 182 -32.95 0.08 -3.95
CA ARG A 182 -32.57 0.84 -2.74
C ARG A 182 -33.20 0.26 -1.48
N LEU A 183 -33.17 -1.07 -1.35
CA LEU A 183 -33.68 -1.82 -0.19
C LEU A 183 -32.70 -1.65 0.99
N ASP A 184 -32.54 -0.42 1.47
CA ASP A 184 -31.75 -0.13 2.66
C ASP A 184 -32.60 -0.28 3.92
N GLU A 185 -31.96 -0.76 4.99
CA GLU A 185 -32.51 -0.98 6.34
C GLU A 185 -33.14 0.27 6.97
N ASN A 186 -32.99 1.44 6.35
CA ASN A 186 -33.61 2.69 6.79
C ASN A 186 -35.12 2.77 6.49
N SER A 187 -35.69 1.80 5.78
CA SER A 187 -37.12 1.74 5.42
C SER A 187 -38.02 1.00 6.42
N THR A 188 -37.47 0.37 7.47
CA THR A 188 -38.25 -0.42 8.46
C THR A 188 -38.48 0.28 9.80
N LYS A 189 -38.39 1.62 9.85
CA LYS A 189 -38.91 2.40 10.98
C LYS A 189 -40.30 2.94 10.64
N TYR A 190 -41.33 2.15 10.94
CA TYR A 190 -42.70 2.62 11.21
C TYR A 190 -43.28 1.83 12.37
#